data_AF-A0A073CQI1-F1
#
_entry.id   AF-A0A073CQI1-F1
#
_cell.length_a   1.000
_cell.length_b   1.000
_cell.length_c   1.000
_cell.angle_alpha   90.00
_cell.angle_beta   90.00
_cell.angle_gamma   90.00
#
_symmetry.space_group_name_H-M   'P 1'
#
loop_
_entity.id
_entity.type
_entity.pdbx_description
1 polymer ?
#
loop_
_entity_poly.entity_id
_entity_poly.type
_entity_poly.pdbx_seq_one_letter_code
_entity_poly.pdbx_strand_id
1 'polypeptide(L)'
;MTDANWNRILDSIPDEASEAIVSDYFVKPLLKALGFSIEEQYPEFATGSGTVDFAARKNQGSDTFNQSKTNPYLLVEVKGRAIGTGARINLMEKTPTYQKTQNQIKQYLLSPNCKTAQWGIITNSIHIQLFRRHGKVVHPATPCWLIKNDNILDIVTRIKDLIENPLPALVVSLYNDKGGVGKTTTTINLASILRRQKKNVLVIDFDPQQRDLTDSLGLQPTQTKLSDCLIDRFLNIKDAIQPFKVKTKSGDVRVFDVIPSDSGLEKFMLYDQQAKVQNWATRLKYLLDTLKGNYDYILIDAPTNWTFFSQACVYASDVVLMPTKHTNFASLKNASKVILEFIPEMQELRDKKGEYGPIPLPIFFNEHKPTETSLKRANHEIKSIISLNHDLLPYFYPKHTKGSPDQTIFSIPEYAIVASAAFERIPAVFKHKTVNDYYLSLAQEYFLYE
;
A
#
# COMPACT_ATOMS: atom_id res chain seq x y z
N MET A 1 -24.73 -21.94 5.71
CA MET A 1 -24.43 -20.68 6.42
C MET A 1 -25.45 -20.57 7.54
N THR A 2 -25.06 -20.43 8.81
CA THR A 2 -26.05 -19.97 9.79
C THR A 2 -26.23 -18.49 9.51
N ASP A 3 -27.24 -18.13 8.72
CA ASP A 3 -27.53 -16.74 8.39
C ASP A 3 -27.87 -16.02 9.70
N ALA A 4 -26.88 -15.32 10.23
CA ALA A 4 -27.09 -14.43 11.36
C ALA A 4 -28.21 -13.47 10.95
N ASN A 5 -29.23 -13.34 11.79
CA ASN A 5 -30.27 -12.34 11.54
C ASN A 5 -29.69 -10.96 11.86
N TRP A 6 -29.01 -10.38 10.86
CA TRP A 6 -28.26 -9.15 11.00
C TRP A 6 -29.13 -7.96 11.40
N ASN A 7 -30.37 -7.89 10.90
CA ASN A 7 -31.33 -6.86 11.32
C ASN A 7 -31.58 -6.95 12.82
N ARG A 8 -31.90 -8.15 13.32
CA ARG A 8 -32.10 -8.35 14.76
C ARG A 8 -30.85 -8.02 15.58
N ILE A 9 -29.66 -8.36 15.07
CA ILE A 9 -28.39 -8.02 15.73
C ILE A 9 -28.22 -6.50 15.83
N LEU A 10 -28.36 -5.79 14.70
CA LEU A 10 -28.15 -4.34 14.65
C LEU A 10 -29.18 -3.59 15.50
N ASP A 11 -30.44 -4.00 15.45
CA ASP A 11 -31.55 -3.42 16.23
C ASP A 11 -31.39 -3.69 17.74
N SER A 12 -30.67 -4.75 18.13
CA SER A 12 -30.44 -5.10 19.54
C SER A 12 -29.35 -4.27 20.22
N ILE A 13 -28.53 -3.53 19.45
CA ILE A 13 -27.41 -2.76 19.97
C ILE A 13 -27.90 -1.31 20.21
N PRO A 14 -27.89 -0.80 21.45
CA PRO A 14 -28.31 0.58 21.73
C PRO A 14 -27.40 1.63 21.08
N ASP A 15 -27.92 2.83 20.82
CA ASP A 15 -27.15 3.95 20.28
C ASP A 15 -25.96 4.37 21.15
N GLU A 16 -26.06 4.16 22.47
CA GLU A 16 -25.01 4.47 23.44
C GLU A 16 -24.18 3.22 23.84
N ALA A 17 -24.20 2.17 23.02
CA ALA A 17 -23.50 0.93 23.31
C ALA A 17 -22.01 1.13 23.61
N SER A 18 -21.55 0.52 24.69
CA SER A 18 -20.13 0.43 25.04
C SER A 18 -19.37 -0.54 24.12
N GLU A 19 -18.04 -0.53 24.19
CA GLU A 19 -17.19 -1.50 23.49
C GLU A 19 -17.58 -2.95 23.84
N ALA A 20 -17.88 -3.25 25.11
CA ALA A 20 -18.31 -4.58 25.55
C ALA A 20 -19.62 -5.03 24.85
N ILE A 21 -20.61 -4.14 24.74
CA ILE A 21 -21.87 -4.46 24.04
C ILE A 21 -21.61 -4.69 22.55
N VAL A 22 -20.82 -3.83 21.90
CA VAL A 22 -20.48 -4.02 20.47
C VAL A 22 -19.74 -5.34 20.26
N SER A 23 -18.78 -5.66 21.12
CA SER A 23 -18.02 -6.91 21.10
C SER A 23 -18.91 -8.15 21.19
N ASP A 24 -19.83 -8.17 22.16
CA ASP A 24 -20.68 -9.33 22.42
C ASP A 24 -21.77 -9.51 21.36
N TYR A 25 -22.44 -8.43 20.97
CA TYR A 25 -23.62 -8.50 20.12
C TYR A 25 -23.28 -8.40 18.62
N PHE A 26 -22.20 -7.73 18.23
CA PHE A 26 -21.82 -7.56 16.82
C PHE A 26 -20.59 -8.37 16.42
N VAL A 27 -19.49 -8.26 17.16
CA VAL A 27 -18.19 -8.82 16.72
C VAL A 27 -18.17 -10.34 16.77
N LYS A 28 -18.72 -10.98 17.81
CA LYS A 28 -18.82 -12.44 17.88
C LYS A 28 -19.64 -13.03 16.71
N PRO A 29 -20.85 -12.52 16.38
CA PRO A 29 -21.55 -12.92 15.16
C PRO A 29 -20.78 -12.64 13.87
N LEU A 30 -20.10 -11.49 13.77
CA LEU A 30 -19.26 -11.15 12.63
C LEU A 30 -18.16 -12.18 12.40
N LEU A 31 -17.36 -12.50 13.43
CA LEU A 31 -16.29 -13.50 13.31
C LEU A 31 -16.83 -14.87 12.90
N LYS A 32 -17.99 -15.28 13.42
CA LYS A 32 -18.67 -16.50 12.98
C LYS A 32 -19.09 -16.44 11.50
N ALA A 33 -19.63 -15.31 11.04
CA ALA A 33 -20.03 -15.12 9.65
C ALA A 33 -18.83 -15.09 8.69
N LEU A 34 -17.70 -14.52 9.13
CA LEU A 34 -16.39 -14.60 8.47
C LEU A 34 -15.76 -15.99 8.52
N GLY A 35 -16.45 -16.96 9.15
CA GLY A 35 -16.10 -18.36 9.13
C GLY A 35 -15.34 -18.85 10.35
N PHE A 36 -14.96 -18.01 11.32
CA PHE A 36 -14.20 -18.43 12.50
C PHE A 36 -15.13 -19.04 13.56
N SER A 37 -14.86 -20.28 13.98
CA SER A 37 -15.58 -20.90 15.10
C SER A 37 -15.23 -20.26 16.44
N ILE A 38 -15.94 -20.61 17.53
CA ILE A 38 -15.65 -20.10 18.88
C ILE A 38 -14.24 -20.47 19.34
N GLU A 39 -13.74 -21.65 18.94
CA GLU A 39 -12.38 -22.11 19.28
C GLU A 39 -11.28 -21.45 18.44
N GLU A 40 -11.67 -20.78 17.36
CA GLU A 40 -10.81 -20.06 16.42
C GLU A 40 -10.73 -18.56 16.73
N GLN A 41 -11.33 -18.12 17.84
CA GLN A 41 -11.40 -16.73 18.28
C GLN A 41 -10.79 -16.59 19.67
N TYR A 42 -10.17 -15.44 19.96
CA TYR A 42 -9.63 -15.14 21.27
C TYR A 42 -9.81 -13.65 21.60
N PRO A 43 -10.50 -13.29 22.69
CA PRO A 43 -10.64 -11.91 23.13
C PRO A 43 -9.37 -11.41 23.84
N GLU A 44 -9.17 -10.09 23.88
CA GLU A 44 -8.07 -9.44 24.59
C GLU A 44 -6.69 -10.04 24.24
N PHE A 45 -6.39 -10.12 22.95
CA PHE A 45 -5.17 -10.75 22.45
C PHE A 45 -3.94 -9.85 22.67
N ALA A 46 -2.92 -10.36 23.36
CA ALA A 46 -1.67 -9.66 23.60
C ALA A 46 -0.78 -9.62 22.34
N THR A 47 -0.71 -8.47 21.68
CA THR A 47 0.01 -8.28 20.42
C THR A 47 1.53 -8.15 20.59
N GLY A 48 1.98 -7.89 21.83
CA GLY A 48 3.36 -7.56 22.19
C GLY A 48 3.64 -6.05 22.25
N SER A 49 2.73 -5.22 21.73
CA SER A 49 2.77 -3.75 21.85
C SER A 49 1.48 -3.15 22.41
N GLY A 50 0.59 -4.02 22.89
CA GLY A 50 -0.70 -3.70 23.49
C GLY A 50 -1.62 -4.91 23.44
N THR A 51 -2.90 -4.69 23.68
CA THR A 51 -3.95 -5.71 23.64
C THR A 51 -4.99 -5.29 22.62
N VAL A 52 -5.31 -6.16 21.67
CA VAL A 52 -6.39 -5.95 20.69
C VAL A 52 -7.65 -6.69 21.14
N ASP A 53 -8.83 -6.13 20.88
CA ASP A 53 -10.09 -6.64 21.43
C ASP A 53 -10.37 -8.09 21.03
N PHE A 54 -10.12 -8.44 19.76
CA PHE A 54 -10.18 -9.82 19.31
C PHE A 54 -9.03 -10.16 18.35
N ALA A 55 -8.61 -11.42 18.41
CA ALA A 55 -7.87 -12.08 17.36
C ALA A 55 -8.62 -13.34 16.90
N ALA A 56 -8.38 -13.75 15.66
CA ALA A 56 -8.91 -14.99 15.12
C ALA A 56 -7.91 -15.69 14.19
N ARG A 57 -7.94 -17.02 14.18
CA ARG A 57 -7.12 -17.87 13.32
C ARG A 57 -7.79 -19.24 13.18
N LYS A 58 -7.75 -19.80 11.97
CA LYS A 58 -8.18 -21.18 11.72
C LYS A 58 -7.37 -22.20 12.51
N ASN A 59 -8.03 -23.22 13.03
CA ASN A 59 -7.37 -24.32 13.73
C ASN A 59 -6.51 -25.14 12.76
N GLN A 60 -5.38 -25.66 13.23
CA GLN A 60 -4.44 -26.44 12.42
C GLN A 60 -4.22 -27.81 13.05
N GLY A 61 -4.96 -28.82 12.57
CA GLY A 61 -4.93 -30.16 13.16
C GLY A 61 -5.39 -30.12 14.62
N SER A 62 -4.52 -30.50 15.55
CA SER A 62 -4.79 -30.47 17.00
C SER A 62 -4.49 -29.12 17.66
N ASP A 63 -3.85 -28.17 16.97
CA ASP A 63 -3.58 -26.83 17.49
C ASP A 63 -4.82 -25.94 17.34
N THR A 64 -5.51 -25.70 18.47
CA THR A 64 -6.63 -24.77 18.54
C THR A 64 -6.16 -23.37 18.94
N PHE A 65 -6.63 -22.34 18.22
CA PHE A 65 -6.17 -20.97 18.46
C PHE A 65 -6.51 -20.45 19.87
N ASN A 66 -7.68 -20.78 20.40
CA ASN A 66 -8.08 -20.40 21.76
C ASN A 66 -7.15 -20.95 22.87
N GLN A 67 -6.42 -22.04 22.61
CA GLN A 67 -5.45 -22.62 23.51
C GLN A 67 -4.05 -22.04 23.28
N SER A 68 -3.56 -22.09 22.03
CA SER A 68 -2.18 -21.71 21.72
C SER A 68 -1.96 -20.20 21.71
N LYS A 69 -2.96 -19.40 21.30
CA LYS A 69 -2.91 -17.93 21.30
C LYS A 69 -1.69 -17.37 20.58
N THR A 70 -1.29 -18.03 19.50
CA THR A 70 -0.15 -17.62 18.67
C THR A 70 -0.57 -17.53 17.21
N ASN A 71 0.22 -16.78 16.45
CA ASN A 71 0.08 -16.67 15.00
C ASN A 71 -1.33 -16.23 14.54
N PRO A 72 -1.90 -15.14 15.09
CA PRO A 72 -3.21 -14.66 14.68
C PRO A 72 -3.26 -14.39 13.18
N TYR A 73 -4.43 -14.54 12.57
CA TYR A 73 -4.65 -14.28 11.15
C TYR A 73 -5.41 -12.97 10.92
N LEU A 74 -6.46 -12.75 11.72
CA LEU A 74 -7.31 -11.57 11.74
C LEU A 74 -7.27 -10.93 13.12
N LEU A 75 -7.16 -9.61 13.18
CA LEU A 75 -7.32 -8.80 14.40
C LEU A 75 -8.56 -7.91 14.27
N VAL A 76 -9.27 -7.64 15.37
CA VAL A 76 -10.42 -6.74 15.38
C VAL A 76 -10.26 -5.73 16.52
N GLU A 77 -10.20 -4.45 16.17
CA GLU A 77 -10.25 -3.32 17.10
C GLU A 77 -11.68 -2.77 17.13
N VAL A 78 -12.23 -2.67 18.34
CA VAL A 78 -13.62 -2.32 18.59
C VAL A 78 -13.68 -0.94 19.25
N LYS A 79 -14.68 -0.16 18.86
CA LYS A 79 -15.06 1.07 19.56
C LYS A 79 -16.53 1.00 19.95
N GLY A 80 -16.92 1.69 21.01
CA GLY A 80 -18.33 1.88 21.36
C GLY A 80 -19.05 2.72 20.30
N ARG A 81 -20.39 2.76 20.37
CA ARG A 81 -21.20 3.70 19.58
C ARG A 81 -21.20 5.11 20.19
N ALA A 82 -21.01 5.22 21.50
CA ALA A 82 -20.85 6.48 22.20
C ALA A 82 -19.74 6.40 23.27
N ILE A 83 -19.22 7.56 23.68
CA ILE A 83 -18.40 7.67 24.89
C ILE A 83 -19.31 7.73 26.13
N GLY A 84 -18.77 7.53 27.33
CA GLY A 84 -19.54 7.49 28.58
C GLY A 84 -20.36 8.75 28.93
N THR A 85 -20.16 9.86 28.21
CA THR A 85 -20.97 11.08 28.30
C THR A 85 -22.13 11.14 27.29
N GLY A 86 -22.35 10.09 26.50
CA GLY A 86 -23.40 9.98 25.48
C GLY A 86 -23.00 10.51 24.09
N ALA A 87 -21.82 11.14 23.93
CA ALA A 87 -21.42 11.64 22.61
C ALA A 87 -21.07 10.49 21.64
N ARG A 88 -21.70 10.49 20.46
CA ARG A 88 -21.52 9.43 19.46
C ARG A 88 -20.08 9.36 18.94
N ILE A 89 -19.55 8.14 18.83
CA ILE A 89 -18.25 7.86 18.25
C ILE A 89 -18.39 7.75 16.73
N ASN A 90 -17.73 8.66 16.03
CA ASN A 90 -17.71 8.70 14.58
C ASN A 90 -16.40 8.12 14.02
N LEU A 91 -16.50 6.98 13.35
CA LEU A 91 -15.39 6.31 12.66
C LEU A 91 -15.36 6.60 11.15
N MET A 92 -16.13 7.59 10.65
CA MET A 92 -15.94 8.08 9.29
C MET A 92 -14.50 8.56 9.07
N GLU A 93 -14.03 8.44 7.84
CA GLU A 93 -12.65 8.83 7.51
C GLU A 93 -12.38 10.30 7.85
N LYS A 94 -11.12 10.61 8.16
CA LYS A 94 -10.62 11.94 8.56
C LYS A 94 -11.06 12.43 9.95
N THR A 95 -11.91 11.71 10.69
CA THR A 95 -12.16 12.08 12.09
C THR A 95 -10.93 11.75 12.96
N PRO A 96 -10.66 12.50 14.05
CA PRO A 96 -9.57 12.18 14.97
C PRO A 96 -9.69 10.78 15.57
N THR A 97 -10.92 10.32 15.86
CA THR A 97 -11.16 8.98 16.40
C THR A 97 -10.86 7.89 15.38
N TYR A 98 -11.23 8.09 14.11
CA TYR A 98 -10.86 7.19 13.03
C TYR A 98 -9.34 7.10 12.88
N GLN A 99 -8.64 8.23 12.79
CA GLN A 99 -7.18 8.26 12.66
C GLN A 99 -6.49 7.53 13.82
N LYS A 100 -6.95 7.75 15.06
CA LYS A 100 -6.42 7.06 16.24
C LYS A 100 -6.64 5.55 16.15
N THR A 101 -7.85 5.11 15.83
CA THR A 101 -8.22 3.69 15.74
C THR A 101 -7.48 3.00 14.58
N GLN A 102 -7.36 3.68 13.44
CA GLN A 102 -6.57 3.22 12.30
C GLN A 102 -5.09 3.04 12.68
N ASN A 103 -4.49 4.01 13.38
CA ASN A 103 -3.10 3.90 13.82
C ASN A 103 -2.90 2.75 14.80
N GLN A 104 -3.87 2.52 15.70
CA GLN A 104 -3.85 1.44 16.67
C GLN A 104 -3.88 0.05 15.98
N ILE A 105 -4.82 -0.18 15.06
CA ILE A 105 -4.87 -1.46 14.34
C ILE A 105 -3.62 -1.68 13.47
N LYS A 106 -3.07 -0.62 12.86
CA LYS A 106 -1.80 -0.68 12.11
C LYS A 106 -0.64 -1.12 13.03
N GLN A 107 -0.53 -0.54 14.22
CA GLN A 107 0.49 -0.92 15.19
C GLN A 107 0.34 -2.39 15.62
N TYR A 108 -0.88 -2.83 15.94
CA TYR A 108 -1.15 -4.22 16.32
C TYR A 108 -0.82 -5.21 15.22
N LEU A 109 -1.19 -4.89 13.98
CA LEU A 109 -0.85 -5.73 12.83
C LEU A 109 0.66 -5.87 12.63
N LEU A 110 1.44 -4.86 12.98
CA LEU A 110 2.90 -4.87 12.84
C LEU A 110 3.64 -5.34 14.11
N SER A 111 2.91 -5.70 15.17
CA SER A 111 3.48 -6.06 16.48
C SER A 111 4.14 -7.46 16.50
N PRO A 112 5.09 -7.73 17.42
CA PRO A 112 5.90 -8.95 17.43
C PRO A 112 5.12 -10.27 17.48
N ASN A 113 4.00 -10.34 18.20
CA ASN A 113 3.19 -11.56 18.31
C ASN A 113 2.18 -11.71 17.16
N CYS A 114 2.09 -10.71 16.29
CA CYS A 114 1.14 -10.66 15.18
C CYS A 114 1.81 -10.90 13.84
N LYS A 115 3.04 -11.44 13.78
CA LYS A 115 3.81 -11.56 12.52
C LYS A 115 3.07 -12.27 11.37
N THR A 116 2.14 -13.17 11.67
CA THR A 116 1.31 -13.90 10.70
C THR A 116 -0.03 -13.22 10.37
N ALA A 117 -0.41 -12.17 11.09
CA ALA A 117 -1.67 -11.48 10.87
C ALA A 117 -1.66 -10.82 9.50
N GLN A 118 -2.68 -11.12 8.69
CA GLN A 118 -2.85 -10.57 7.36
C GLN A 118 -3.94 -9.50 7.32
N TRP A 119 -4.87 -9.53 8.28
CA TRP A 119 -6.06 -8.71 8.26
C TRP A 119 -6.32 -8.03 9.59
N GLY A 120 -6.78 -6.78 9.53
CA GLY A 120 -7.29 -6.05 10.69
C GLY A 120 -8.66 -5.48 10.37
N ILE A 121 -9.59 -5.49 11.32
CA ILE A 121 -10.87 -4.81 11.22
C ILE A 121 -10.91 -3.72 12.28
N ILE A 122 -11.45 -2.55 11.92
CA ILE A 122 -11.94 -1.60 12.91
C ILE A 122 -13.45 -1.52 12.79
N THR A 123 -14.17 -1.49 13.91
CA THR A 123 -15.63 -1.34 13.88
C THR A 123 -16.21 -0.77 15.16
N ASN A 124 -17.36 -0.10 15.03
CA ASN A 124 -18.24 0.20 16.15
C ASN A 124 -19.69 -0.27 15.91
N SER A 125 -19.89 -1.26 15.05
CA SER A 125 -21.19 -1.73 14.51
C SER A 125 -22.03 -0.71 13.72
N ILE A 126 -21.62 0.56 13.69
CA ILE A 126 -22.16 1.58 12.77
C ILE A 126 -21.23 1.74 11.57
N HIS A 127 -19.93 1.71 11.80
CA HIS A 127 -18.90 1.74 10.77
C HIS A 127 -18.06 0.48 10.81
N ILE A 128 -17.54 0.06 9.66
CA ILE A 128 -16.59 -1.04 9.56
C ILE A 128 -15.61 -0.80 8.41
N GLN A 129 -14.34 -1.09 8.66
CA GLN A 129 -13.31 -1.10 7.64
C GLN A 129 -12.37 -2.28 7.83
N LEU A 130 -12.03 -2.93 6.72
CA LEU A 130 -11.01 -3.97 6.65
C LEU A 130 -9.68 -3.34 6.25
N PHE A 131 -8.59 -3.81 6.84
CA PHE A 131 -7.21 -3.46 6.55
C PHE A 131 -6.44 -4.71 6.17
N ARG A 132 -5.56 -4.59 5.19
CA ARG A 132 -4.66 -5.64 4.77
C ARG A 132 -3.23 -5.31 5.19
N ARG A 133 -2.54 -6.30 5.74
CA ARG A 133 -1.11 -6.29 5.94
C ARG A 133 -0.41 -7.03 4.79
N HIS A 134 0.52 -6.35 4.13
CA HIS A 134 1.44 -6.94 3.18
C HIS A 134 2.87 -6.63 3.62
N GLY A 135 3.50 -7.60 4.28
CA GLY A 135 4.79 -7.37 4.91
C GLY A 135 4.69 -6.21 5.92
N LYS A 136 5.51 -5.17 5.78
CA LYS A 136 5.47 -3.98 6.66
C LYS A 136 4.41 -2.94 6.27
N VAL A 137 3.76 -3.10 5.14
CA VAL A 137 2.69 -2.18 4.71
C VAL A 137 1.37 -2.63 5.30
N VAL A 138 0.68 -1.73 6.00
CA VAL A 138 -0.73 -1.89 6.34
C VAL A 138 -1.52 -0.81 5.63
N HIS A 139 -2.36 -1.24 4.69
CA HIS A 139 -3.22 -0.36 3.91
C HIS A 139 -4.68 -0.79 4.07
N PRO A 140 -5.66 0.10 3.85
CA PRO A 140 -7.06 -0.32 3.87
C PRO A 140 -7.28 -1.41 2.82
N ALA A 141 -8.32 -2.22 2.99
CA ALA A 141 -8.77 -3.25 2.05
C ALA A 141 -10.20 -2.98 1.56
N THR A 142 -10.86 -2.02 2.21
CA THR A 142 -12.20 -1.53 1.91
C THR A 142 -12.28 -0.04 2.25
N PRO A 143 -13.27 0.70 1.71
CA PRO A 143 -13.71 1.95 2.33
C PRO A 143 -14.15 1.72 3.78
N CYS A 144 -14.23 2.78 4.57
CA CYS A 144 -14.94 2.74 5.84
C CYS A 144 -16.46 2.79 5.58
N TRP A 145 -17.11 1.64 5.57
CA TRP A 145 -18.53 1.55 5.24
C TRP A 145 -19.42 1.91 6.41
N LEU A 146 -20.51 2.64 6.11
CA LEU A 146 -21.64 2.80 7.01
C LEU A 146 -22.52 1.54 6.94
N ILE A 147 -22.69 0.88 8.08
CA ILE A 147 -23.54 -0.29 8.25
C ILE A 147 -24.99 0.15 8.38
N LYS A 148 -25.86 -0.53 7.62
CA LYS A 148 -27.31 -0.41 7.64
C LYS A 148 -27.94 -1.80 7.53
N ASN A 149 -29.20 -1.91 7.92
CA ASN A 149 -29.95 -3.17 7.83
C ASN A 149 -30.03 -3.70 6.38
N ASP A 150 -30.06 -2.82 5.38
CA ASP A 150 -30.16 -3.18 3.97
C ASP A 150 -28.81 -3.58 3.31
N ASN A 151 -27.66 -3.29 3.92
CA ASN A 151 -26.33 -3.50 3.31
C ASN A 151 -25.37 -4.39 4.10
N ILE A 152 -25.68 -4.72 5.36
CA ILE A 152 -24.79 -5.47 6.25
C ILE A 152 -24.42 -6.86 5.69
N LEU A 153 -25.36 -7.55 5.04
CA LEU A 153 -25.08 -8.85 4.44
C LEU A 153 -24.03 -8.75 3.33
N ASP A 154 -24.13 -7.72 2.48
CA ASP A 154 -23.18 -7.47 1.40
C ASP A 154 -21.81 -7.09 1.94
N ILE A 155 -21.77 -6.25 2.98
CA ILE A 155 -20.53 -5.87 3.68
C ILE A 155 -19.83 -7.11 4.22
N VAL A 156 -20.54 -7.96 4.97
CA VAL A 156 -19.97 -9.16 5.59
C VAL A 156 -19.50 -10.14 4.52
N THR A 157 -20.29 -10.34 3.47
CA THR A 157 -19.95 -11.21 2.33
C THR A 157 -18.68 -10.72 1.63
N ARG A 158 -18.56 -9.41 1.39
CA ARG A 158 -17.38 -8.82 0.76
C ARG A 158 -16.14 -8.90 1.63
N ILE A 159 -16.25 -8.65 2.94
CA ILE A 159 -15.13 -8.82 3.87
C ILE A 159 -14.67 -10.27 3.89
N LYS A 160 -15.63 -11.21 3.95
CA LYS A 160 -15.34 -12.64 3.93
C LYS A 160 -14.59 -13.04 2.66
N ASP A 161 -15.08 -12.64 1.49
CA ASP A 161 -14.44 -12.96 0.21
C ASP A 161 -13.01 -12.42 0.14
N LEU A 162 -12.77 -11.18 0.59
CA LEU A 162 -11.42 -10.60 0.64
C LEU A 162 -10.49 -11.40 1.56
N ILE A 163 -10.98 -11.86 2.72
CA ILE A 163 -10.22 -12.63 3.70
C ILE A 163 -9.93 -14.06 3.20
N GLU A 164 -10.90 -14.71 2.54
CA GLU A 164 -10.78 -16.09 2.06
C GLU A 164 -10.00 -16.18 0.74
N ASN A 165 -10.09 -15.16 -0.12
CA ASN A 165 -9.46 -15.10 -1.44
C ASN A 165 -8.50 -13.90 -1.59
N PRO A 166 -7.45 -13.78 -0.75
CA PRO A 166 -6.49 -12.68 -0.84
C PRO A 166 -5.74 -12.69 -2.18
N LEU A 167 -5.85 -11.62 -2.97
CA LEU A 167 -4.98 -11.42 -4.13
C LEU A 167 -3.56 -11.04 -3.66
N PRO A 168 -2.50 -11.81 -3.95
CA PRO A 168 -1.20 -11.64 -3.31
C PRO A 168 -0.56 -10.27 -3.52
N ALA A 169 -0.71 -9.66 -4.69
CA ALA A 169 0.05 -8.45 -5.02
C ALA A 169 -0.27 -7.22 -4.16
N LEU A 170 0.79 -6.49 -3.77
CA LEU A 170 0.74 -5.06 -3.45
C LEU A 170 1.16 -4.25 -4.68
N VAL A 171 0.30 -3.33 -5.12
CA VAL A 171 0.61 -2.39 -6.21
C VAL A 171 1.22 -1.13 -5.65
N VAL A 172 2.43 -0.79 -6.09
CA VAL A 172 3.23 0.32 -5.59
C VAL A 172 3.59 1.24 -6.75
N SER A 173 3.11 2.48 -6.71
CA SER A 173 3.64 3.53 -7.59
C SER A 173 4.85 4.18 -6.98
N LEU A 174 5.94 4.28 -7.75
CA LEU A 174 7.05 5.15 -7.44
C LEU A 174 6.76 6.51 -8.08
N TYR A 175 6.36 7.47 -7.25
CA TYR A 175 5.91 8.78 -7.74
C TYR A 175 6.51 9.94 -6.96
N ASN A 176 6.87 10.98 -7.71
CA ASN A 176 7.18 12.31 -7.21
C ASN A 176 6.97 13.27 -8.37
N ASP A 177 6.32 14.39 -8.09
CA ASP A 177 6.08 15.47 -9.06
C ASP A 177 7.38 16.09 -9.61
N LYS A 178 8.53 15.82 -8.97
CA LYS A 178 9.85 16.24 -9.44
C LYS A 178 10.62 15.15 -10.21
N GLY A 179 11.25 15.54 -11.31
CA GLY A 179 12.22 14.73 -12.06
C GLY A 179 13.56 14.57 -11.35
N GLY A 180 14.30 13.51 -11.70
CA GLY A 180 15.66 13.30 -11.21
C GLY A 180 15.78 12.96 -9.71
N VAL A 181 14.70 12.51 -9.06
CA VAL A 181 14.71 11.98 -7.68
C VAL A 181 15.02 10.47 -7.62
N GLY A 182 15.30 9.86 -8.77
CA GLY A 182 15.65 8.43 -8.88
C GLY A 182 14.47 7.45 -8.78
N LYS A 183 13.29 7.81 -9.35
CA LYS A 183 12.11 6.92 -9.44
C LYS A 183 12.44 5.61 -10.17
N THR A 184 12.77 5.69 -11.46
CA THR A 184 13.18 4.57 -12.31
C THR A 184 14.30 3.72 -11.71
N THR A 185 15.36 4.38 -11.25
CA THR A 185 16.48 3.73 -10.58
C THR A 185 16.03 2.94 -9.35
N THR A 186 15.14 3.51 -8.54
CA THR A 186 14.57 2.83 -7.38
C THR A 186 13.70 1.66 -7.82
N THR A 187 12.85 1.85 -8.83
CA THR A 187 11.97 0.79 -9.37
C THR A 187 12.76 -0.45 -9.74
N ILE A 188 13.80 -0.29 -10.57
CA ILE A 188 14.62 -1.41 -11.07
C ILE A 188 15.36 -2.14 -9.94
N ASN A 189 16.01 -1.38 -9.04
CA ASN A 189 16.82 -1.98 -7.98
C ASN A 189 15.97 -2.59 -6.86
N LEU A 190 14.86 -1.95 -6.47
CA LEU A 190 13.89 -2.50 -5.53
C LEU A 190 13.26 -3.79 -6.09
N ALA A 191 12.83 -3.81 -7.36
CA ALA A 191 12.32 -5.02 -8.01
C ALA A 191 13.31 -6.18 -7.95
N SER A 192 14.58 -5.88 -8.25
CA SER A 192 15.68 -6.85 -8.21
C SER A 192 15.93 -7.41 -6.81
N ILE A 193 15.86 -6.57 -5.77
CA ILE A 193 15.97 -7.00 -4.37
C ILE A 193 14.79 -7.86 -3.95
N LEU A 194 13.57 -7.40 -4.21
CA LEU A 194 12.36 -8.16 -3.89
C LEU A 194 12.41 -9.55 -4.56
N ARG A 195 12.87 -9.62 -5.81
CA ARG A 195 13.12 -10.91 -6.46
C ARG A 195 14.14 -11.77 -5.74
N ARG A 196 15.29 -11.20 -5.34
CA ARG A 196 16.31 -11.93 -4.56
C ARG A 196 15.76 -12.45 -3.23
N GLN A 197 14.78 -11.76 -2.66
CA GLN A 197 13.99 -12.18 -1.50
C GLN A 197 12.82 -13.11 -1.87
N LYS A 198 12.94 -13.81 -3.00
CA LYS A 198 12.03 -14.83 -3.53
C LYS A 198 10.60 -14.33 -3.81
N LYS A 199 10.43 -13.03 -4.04
CA LYS A 199 9.14 -12.46 -4.44
C LYS A 199 8.95 -12.55 -5.95
N ASN A 200 7.72 -12.75 -6.37
CA ASN A 200 7.29 -12.61 -7.76
C ASN A 200 6.99 -11.13 -8.01
N VAL A 201 7.71 -10.51 -8.95
CA VAL A 201 7.64 -9.07 -9.18
C VAL A 201 7.32 -8.77 -10.64
N LEU A 202 6.35 -7.89 -10.84
CA LEU A 202 6.07 -7.24 -12.12
C LEU A 202 6.48 -5.77 -12.03
N VAL A 203 7.15 -5.28 -13.06
CA VAL A 203 7.52 -3.87 -13.21
C VAL A 203 6.81 -3.30 -14.42
N ILE A 204 6.29 -2.08 -14.31
CA ILE A 204 5.57 -1.40 -15.39
C ILE A 204 6.21 -0.04 -15.60
N ASP A 205 6.66 0.21 -16.83
CA ASP A 205 7.09 1.54 -17.25
C ASP A 205 5.88 2.27 -17.84
N PHE A 206 5.33 3.24 -17.09
CA PHE A 206 4.19 4.04 -17.52
C PHE A 206 4.56 5.50 -17.76
N ASP A 207 5.83 5.76 -18.10
CA ASP A 207 6.28 7.08 -18.56
C ASP A 207 6.33 7.09 -20.11
N PRO A 208 5.38 7.79 -20.77
CA PRO A 208 5.37 7.87 -22.24
C PRO A 208 6.52 8.70 -22.81
N GLN A 209 7.10 9.63 -22.03
CA GLN A 209 8.08 10.59 -22.53
C GLN A 209 9.52 10.12 -22.28
N GLN A 210 9.82 9.68 -21.05
CA GLN A 210 11.18 9.34 -20.67
C GLN A 210 11.52 7.91 -21.08
N ARG A 211 10.64 6.95 -20.79
CA ARG A 211 10.85 5.51 -21.06
C ARG A 211 12.18 4.98 -20.48
N ASP A 212 12.73 5.69 -19.48
CA ASP A 212 14.06 5.46 -18.91
C ASP A 212 14.18 4.03 -18.38
N LEU A 213 13.08 3.46 -17.85
CA LEU A 213 13.06 2.10 -17.35
C LEU A 213 13.26 1.10 -18.49
N THR A 214 12.45 1.22 -19.53
CA THR A 214 12.51 0.35 -20.71
C THR A 214 13.89 0.41 -21.37
N ASP A 215 14.43 1.62 -21.55
CA ASP A 215 15.71 1.86 -22.20
C ASP A 215 16.89 1.38 -21.34
N SER A 216 16.86 1.63 -20.03
CA SER A 216 17.88 1.16 -19.09
C SER A 216 17.94 -0.37 -19.00
N LEU A 217 16.82 -1.05 -19.24
CA LEU A 217 16.77 -2.51 -19.31
C LEU A 217 17.07 -3.06 -20.71
N GLY A 218 17.18 -2.20 -21.72
CA GLY A 218 17.40 -2.57 -23.12
C GLY A 218 16.26 -3.41 -23.70
N LEU A 219 15.03 -3.18 -23.26
CA LEU A 219 13.85 -3.92 -23.67
C LEU A 219 13.19 -3.27 -24.89
N GLN A 220 12.41 -4.05 -25.62
CA GLN A 220 11.50 -3.57 -26.66
C GLN A 220 10.08 -4.04 -26.33
N PRO A 221 9.04 -3.23 -26.60
CA PRO A 221 7.66 -3.68 -26.44
C PRO A 221 7.38 -5.00 -27.15
N THR A 222 6.53 -5.84 -26.54
CA THR A 222 6.04 -7.05 -27.21
C THR A 222 5.06 -6.66 -28.33
N GLN A 223 4.55 -7.66 -29.06
CA GLN A 223 3.55 -7.42 -30.09
C GLN A 223 2.27 -6.78 -29.50
N THR A 224 1.84 -7.23 -28.33
CA THR A 224 0.72 -6.65 -27.59
C THR A 224 1.23 -5.53 -26.69
N LYS A 225 0.89 -4.28 -26.99
CA LYS A 225 1.39 -3.13 -26.24
C LYS A 225 0.47 -2.74 -25.10
N LEU A 226 1.03 -2.07 -24.09
CA LEU A 226 0.24 -1.52 -23.00
C LEU A 226 -0.74 -0.46 -23.52
N SER A 227 -0.30 0.39 -24.45
CA SER A 227 -1.16 1.38 -25.11
C SER A 227 -2.38 0.77 -25.79
N ASP A 228 -2.21 -0.37 -26.47
CA ASP A 228 -3.32 -1.08 -27.13
C ASP A 228 -4.29 -1.64 -26.07
N CYS A 229 -3.77 -2.24 -25.00
CA CYS A 229 -4.57 -2.77 -23.89
C CYS A 229 -5.37 -1.68 -23.15
N LEU A 230 -4.90 -0.42 -23.14
CA LEU A 230 -5.68 0.68 -22.55
C LEU A 230 -6.96 0.96 -23.34
N ILE A 231 -6.96 0.78 -24.66
CA ILE A 231 -8.11 1.08 -25.53
C ILE A 231 -8.98 -0.17 -25.71
N ASP A 232 -8.36 -1.29 -26.07
CA ASP A 232 -9.07 -2.51 -26.42
C ASP A 232 -9.27 -3.39 -25.18
N ARG A 233 -10.53 -3.68 -24.84
CA ARG A 233 -10.91 -4.52 -23.70
C ARG A 233 -10.79 -6.01 -23.98
N PHE A 234 -10.67 -6.40 -25.24
CA PHE A 234 -10.51 -7.80 -25.65
C PHE A 234 -9.05 -8.25 -25.63
N LEU A 235 -8.10 -7.31 -25.57
CA LEU A 235 -6.69 -7.64 -25.41
C LEU A 235 -6.39 -8.06 -23.97
N ASN A 236 -5.58 -9.11 -23.85
CA ASN A 236 -5.11 -9.62 -22.58
C ASN A 236 -3.77 -8.96 -22.23
N ILE A 237 -3.74 -8.19 -21.14
CA ILE A 237 -2.52 -7.51 -20.69
C ILE A 237 -1.37 -8.47 -20.37
N LYS A 238 -1.66 -9.76 -20.13
CA LYS A 238 -0.64 -10.79 -19.95
C LYS A 238 0.27 -10.93 -21.17
N ASP A 239 -0.20 -10.61 -22.37
CA ASP A 239 0.57 -10.69 -23.61
C ASP A 239 1.54 -9.50 -23.78
N ALA A 240 1.36 -8.44 -22.98
CA ALA A 240 2.30 -7.31 -22.89
C ALA A 240 3.48 -7.59 -21.94
N ILE A 241 3.43 -8.69 -21.19
CA ILE A 241 4.43 -9.05 -20.18
C ILE A 241 5.58 -9.81 -20.85
N GLN A 242 6.81 -9.43 -20.51
CA GLN A 242 8.01 -10.19 -20.88
C GLN A 242 8.98 -10.33 -19.70
N PRO A 243 9.77 -11.42 -19.62
CA PRO A 243 10.76 -11.58 -18.56
C PRO A 243 11.99 -10.71 -18.82
N PHE A 244 12.41 -9.92 -17.83
CA PHE A 244 13.74 -9.31 -17.83
C PHE A 244 14.77 -10.32 -17.31
N LYS A 245 15.85 -10.51 -18.07
CA LYS A 245 16.92 -11.45 -17.75
C LYS A 245 18.27 -10.74 -17.78
N VAL A 246 19.14 -11.10 -16.84
CA VAL A 246 20.54 -10.65 -16.82
C VAL A 246 21.44 -11.79 -17.27
N LYS A 247 22.35 -11.50 -18.21
CA LYS A 247 23.36 -12.46 -18.67
C LYS A 247 24.38 -12.70 -17.56
N THR A 248 24.63 -13.96 -17.24
CA THR A 248 25.69 -14.36 -16.30
C THR A 248 26.61 -15.38 -16.96
N LYS A 249 27.75 -15.68 -16.33
CA LYS A 249 28.66 -16.75 -16.79
C LYS A 249 27.97 -18.12 -16.87
N SER A 250 26.94 -18.34 -16.05
CA SER A 250 26.18 -19.60 -15.98
C SER A 250 24.90 -19.59 -16.82
N GLY A 251 24.73 -18.58 -17.69
CA GLY A 251 23.53 -18.39 -18.51
C GLY A 251 22.64 -17.23 -18.05
N ASP A 252 21.51 -17.07 -18.72
CA ASP A 252 20.56 -15.98 -18.46
C ASP A 252 19.74 -16.25 -17.19
N VAL A 253 19.79 -15.31 -16.24
CA VAL A 253 19.02 -15.39 -14.99
C VAL A 253 17.81 -14.47 -15.09
N ARG A 254 16.60 -15.04 -14.98
CA ARG A 254 15.36 -14.25 -14.89
C ARG A 254 15.34 -13.47 -13.58
N VAL A 255 15.21 -12.15 -13.71
CA VAL A 255 15.11 -11.23 -12.59
C VAL A 255 13.63 -11.01 -12.28
N PHE A 256 12.92 -10.19 -13.03
CA PHE A 256 11.49 -9.92 -12.82
C PHE A 256 10.77 -9.87 -14.16
N ASP A 257 9.45 -9.76 -14.13
CA ASP A 257 8.66 -9.51 -15.33
C ASP A 257 8.47 -8.01 -15.55
N VAL A 258 8.33 -7.61 -16.81
CA VAL A 258 8.21 -6.21 -17.21
C VAL A 258 7.12 -6.03 -18.25
N ILE A 259 6.31 -5.00 -18.08
CA ILE A 259 5.56 -4.37 -19.17
C ILE A 259 6.32 -3.10 -19.55
N PRO A 260 7.03 -3.08 -20.69
CA PRO A 260 7.78 -1.92 -21.14
C PRO A 260 6.84 -0.82 -21.63
N SER A 261 7.33 0.42 -21.57
CA SER A 261 6.68 1.57 -22.18
C SER A 261 6.80 1.46 -23.69
N ASP A 262 5.76 1.88 -24.40
CA ASP A 262 5.66 1.84 -25.85
C ASP A 262 5.25 3.21 -26.42
N SER A 263 5.68 3.53 -27.65
CA SER A 263 5.41 4.84 -28.28
C SER A 263 3.92 5.11 -28.55
N GLY A 264 3.06 4.09 -28.47
CA GLY A 264 1.62 4.29 -28.55
C GLY A 264 1.07 5.06 -27.34
N LEU A 265 1.77 5.03 -26.20
CA LEU A 265 1.36 5.77 -25.00
C LEU A 265 1.37 7.29 -25.24
N GLU A 266 2.30 7.82 -26.04
CA GLU A 266 2.36 9.25 -26.37
C GLU A 266 1.04 9.81 -26.95
N LYS A 267 0.26 8.95 -27.62
CA LYS A 267 -1.05 9.35 -28.17
C LYS A 267 -2.02 9.82 -27.09
N PHE A 268 -1.95 9.29 -25.86
CA PHE A 268 -2.82 9.70 -24.74
C PHE A 268 -2.35 11.00 -24.07
N MET A 269 -1.31 11.66 -24.57
CA MET A 269 -0.99 13.03 -24.14
C MET A 269 -1.98 14.06 -24.72
N LEU A 270 -2.68 13.72 -25.80
CA LEU A 270 -3.71 14.56 -26.41
C LEU A 270 -5.08 14.33 -25.76
N TYR A 271 -5.77 15.41 -25.39
CA TYR A 271 -7.05 15.36 -24.66
C TYR A 271 -8.12 14.52 -25.37
N ASP A 272 -8.25 14.65 -26.69
CA ASP A 272 -9.24 13.89 -27.48
C ASP A 272 -9.01 12.37 -27.44
N GLN A 273 -7.77 11.93 -27.23
CA GLN A 273 -7.44 10.51 -27.08
C GLN A 273 -7.66 10.03 -25.65
N GLN A 274 -7.47 10.89 -24.64
CA GLN A 274 -7.83 10.58 -23.25
C GLN A 274 -9.33 10.34 -23.11
N ALA A 275 -10.15 11.14 -23.79
CA ALA A 275 -11.61 11.00 -23.80
C ALA A 275 -12.10 9.65 -24.39
N LYS A 276 -11.28 8.99 -25.22
CA LYS A 276 -11.59 7.66 -25.76
C LYS A 276 -11.32 6.53 -24.76
N VAL A 277 -10.53 6.77 -23.71
CA VAL A 277 -10.33 5.81 -22.64
C VAL A 277 -11.55 5.89 -21.71
N GLN A 278 -12.49 4.96 -21.88
CA GLN A 278 -13.66 4.89 -21.00
C GLN A 278 -13.19 4.69 -19.55
N ASN A 279 -13.61 5.58 -18.64
CA ASN A 279 -13.14 5.60 -17.25
C ASN A 279 -11.59 5.67 -17.15
N TRP A 280 -11.00 6.61 -17.88
CA TRP A 280 -9.57 6.79 -18.09
C TRP A 280 -8.69 6.58 -16.84
N ALA A 281 -9.07 7.14 -15.69
CA ALA A 281 -8.31 7.02 -14.44
C ALA A 281 -8.26 5.57 -13.92
N THR A 282 -9.29 4.79 -14.21
CA THR A 282 -9.50 3.44 -13.69
C THR A 282 -8.97 2.34 -14.59
N ARG A 283 -8.69 2.64 -15.87
CA ARG A 283 -8.39 1.60 -16.86
C ARG A 283 -7.13 0.81 -16.51
N LEU A 284 -6.06 1.52 -16.14
CA LEU A 284 -4.82 0.87 -15.71
C LEU A 284 -5.09 -0.05 -14.52
N LYS A 285 -5.81 0.44 -13.49
CA LYS A 285 -6.19 -0.35 -12.33
C LYS A 285 -6.87 -1.67 -12.70
N TYR A 286 -7.89 -1.62 -13.56
CA TYR A 286 -8.61 -2.83 -13.98
C TYR A 286 -7.71 -3.84 -14.69
N LEU A 287 -6.77 -3.37 -15.52
CA LEU A 287 -5.78 -4.26 -16.13
C LEU A 287 -4.91 -4.91 -15.06
N LEU A 288 -4.41 -4.13 -14.09
CA LEU A 288 -3.52 -4.64 -13.04
C LEU A 288 -4.22 -5.58 -12.06
N ASP A 289 -5.51 -5.35 -11.77
CA ASP A 289 -6.29 -6.23 -10.90
C ASP A 289 -6.35 -7.67 -11.45
N THR A 290 -6.35 -7.86 -12.78
CA THR A 290 -6.28 -9.20 -13.40
C THR A 290 -4.93 -9.91 -13.24
N LEU A 291 -3.89 -9.16 -12.86
CA LEU A 291 -2.51 -9.66 -12.67
C LEU A 291 -2.16 -9.88 -11.19
N LYS A 292 -2.95 -9.33 -10.26
CA LYS A 292 -2.65 -9.40 -8.82
C LYS A 292 -2.55 -10.82 -8.27
N GLY A 293 -3.17 -11.80 -8.93
CA GLY A 293 -3.07 -13.23 -8.61
C GLY A 293 -1.69 -13.86 -8.86
N ASN A 294 -0.85 -13.23 -9.70
CA ASN A 294 0.39 -13.83 -10.21
C ASN A 294 1.67 -13.26 -9.58
N TYR A 295 1.56 -12.20 -8.79
CA TYR A 295 2.70 -11.44 -8.26
C TYR A 295 2.53 -11.15 -6.77
N ASP A 296 3.64 -11.00 -6.06
CA ASP A 296 3.67 -10.42 -4.71
C ASP A 296 3.75 -8.90 -4.78
N TYR A 297 4.44 -8.35 -5.78
CA TYR A 297 4.58 -6.91 -5.97
C TYR A 297 4.39 -6.53 -7.44
N ILE A 298 3.61 -5.48 -7.68
CA ILE A 298 3.52 -4.80 -8.97
C ILE A 298 4.05 -3.37 -8.77
N LEU A 299 5.20 -3.05 -9.36
CA LEU A 299 5.85 -1.76 -9.22
C LEU A 299 5.60 -0.94 -10.50
N ILE A 300 5.06 0.27 -10.34
CA ILE A 300 4.77 1.19 -11.43
C ILE A 300 5.78 2.34 -11.38
N ASP A 301 6.59 2.48 -12.42
CA ASP A 301 7.41 3.68 -12.62
C ASP A 301 6.54 4.78 -13.23
N ALA A 302 6.17 5.74 -12.40
CA ALA A 302 5.25 6.81 -12.79
C ALA A 302 6.01 8.02 -13.34
N PRO A 303 5.45 8.72 -14.34
CA PRO A 303 6.08 9.92 -14.89
C PRO A 303 6.09 11.07 -13.90
N THR A 304 6.91 12.07 -14.17
CA THR A 304 6.87 13.37 -13.47
C THR A 304 5.62 14.16 -13.81
N ASN A 305 5.33 15.19 -13.03
CA ASN A 305 4.17 16.07 -13.15
C ASN A 305 2.84 15.38 -12.86
N TRP A 306 1.86 16.13 -12.36
CA TRP A 306 0.49 15.65 -12.18
C TRP A 306 -0.30 15.70 -13.49
N THR A 307 -0.32 14.58 -14.22
CA THR A 307 -0.94 14.42 -15.55
C THR A 307 -1.77 13.14 -15.58
N PHE A 308 -2.46 12.89 -16.70
CA PHE A 308 -3.21 11.65 -16.95
C PHE A 308 -2.46 10.38 -16.51
N PHE A 309 -1.17 10.26 -16.87
CA PHE A 309 -0.40 9.05 -16.61
C PHE A 309 -0.06 8.87 -15.13
N SER A 310 0.42 9.91 -14.45
CA SER A 310 0.73 9.84 -13.02
C SER A 310 -0.53 9.70 -12.17
N GLN A 311 -1.64 10.33 -12.57
CA GLN A 311 -2.96 10.13 -11.96
C GLN A 311 -3.41 8.67 -12.11
N ALA A 312 -3.30 8.07 -13.29
CA ALA A 312 -3.62 6.66 -13.50
C ALA A 312 -2.72 5.71 -12.69
N CYS A 313 -1.42 5.98 -12.58
CA CYS A 313 -0.51 5.22 -11.72
C CYS A 313 -0.96 5.25 -10.25
N VAL A 314 -1.19 6.45 -9.72
CA VAL A 314 -1.59 6.65 -8.33
C VAL A 314 -2.96 5.99 -8.08
N TYR A 315 -3.94 6.21 -8.97
CA TYR A 315 -5.25 5.56 -8.89
C TYR A 315 -5.16 4.03 -8.86
N ALA A 316 -4.29 3.44 -9.69
CA ALA A 316 -4.12 1.99 -9.78
C ALA A 316 -3.40 1.35 -8.58
N SER A 317 -2.76 2.16 -7.73
CA SER A 317 -1.90 1.66 -6.67
C SER A 317 -2.63 1.38 -5.36
N ASP A 318 -2.06 0.50 -4.54
CA ASP A 318 -2.45 0.34 -3.14
C ASP A 318 -1.68 1.35 -2.27
N VAL A 319 -0.40 1.59 -2.60
CA VAL A 319 0.47 2.57 -1.93
C VAL A 319 1.34 3.36 -2.89
N VAL A 320 1.76 4.55 -2.47
CA VAL A 320 2.68 5.42 -3.21
C VAL A 320 4.00 5.55 -2.45
N LEU A 321 5.10 5.11 -3.06
CA LEU A 321 6.46 5.26 -2.53
C LEU A 321 7.10 6.52 -3.14
N MET A 322 7.61 7.42 -2.29
CA MET A 322 8.05 8.75 -2.70
C MET A 322 9.55 8.97 -2.43
N PRO A 323 10.43 8.72 -3.42
CA PRO A 323 11.83 9.16 -3.34
C PRO A 323 11.91 10.69 -3.38
N THR A 324 12.78 11.28 -2.57
CA THR A 324 12.98 12.74 -2.46
C THR A 324 14.46 13.11 -2.39
N LYS A 325 14.80 14.36 -2.68
CA LYS A 325 16.16 14.91 -2.53
C LYS A 325 16.24 15.83 -1.32
N HIS A 326 17.27 15.67 -0.49
CA HIS A 326 17.47 16.47 0.72
C HIS A 326 18.12 17.83 0.40
N THR A 327 18.80 17.95 -0.74
CA THR A 327 19.41 19.21 -1.21
C THR A 327 18.42 20.14 -1.87
N ASN A 328 17.24 19.64 -2.26
CA ASN A 328 16.26 20.38 -3.06
C ASN A 328 14.96 20.60 -2.28
N PHE A 329 14.82 21.81 -1.74
CA PHE A 329 13.61 22.22 -1.04
C PHE A 329 12.31 22.05 -1.85
N ALA A 330 12.36 22.27 -3.16
CA ALA A 330 11.19 22.05 -4.02
C ALA A 330 10.76 20.57 -4.02
N SER A 331 11.70 19.63 -3.85
CA SER A 331 11.37 18.20 -3.72
C SER A 331 10.56 17.90 -2.45
N LEU A 332 10.86 18.57 -1.33
CA LEU A 332 10.15 18.39 -0.07
C LEU A 332 8.75 19.00 -0.11
N LYS A 333 8.63 20.21 -0.67
CA LYS A 333 7.33 20.87 -0.91
C LYS A 333 6.46 20.06 -1.87
N ASN A 334 7.06 19.48 -2.91
CA ASN A 334 6.34 18.60 -3.83
C ASN A 334 5.83 17.35 -3.12
N ALA A 335 6.63 16.72 -2.25
CA ALA A 335 6.16 15.59 -1.46
C ALA A 335 4.96 15.96 -0.57
N SER A 336 4.98 17.11 0.11
CA SER A 336 3.82 17.58 0.87
C SER A 336 2.59 17.81 -0.02
N LYS A 337 2.77 18.36 -1.23
CA LYS A 337 1.68 18.55 -2.19
C LYS A 337 1.09 17.22 -2.66
N VAL A 338 1.93 16.23 -2.95
CA VAL A 338 1.47 14.89 -3.32
C VAL A 338 0.62 14.26 -2.22
N ILE A 339 1.05 14.38 -0.95
CA ILE A 339 0.36 13.81 0.20
C ILE A 339 -0.97 14.53 0.50
N LEU A 340 -0.99 15.86 0.43
CA LEU A 340 -2.14 16.68 0.86
C LEU A 340 -3.16 16.96 -0.23
N GLU A 341 -2.76 16.92 -1.50
CA GLU A 341 -3.63 17.31 -2.62
C GLU A 341 -3.84 16.15 -3.60
N PHE A 342 -2.76 15.60 -4.16
CA PHE A 342 -2.85 14.67 -5.30
C PHE A 342 -3.37 13.28 -4.92
N ILE A 343 -2.86 12.70 -3.84
CA ILE A 343 -3.36 11.40 -3.35
C ILE A 343 -4.83 11.52 -2.90
N PRO A 344 -5.23 12.54 -2.10
CA PRO A 344 -6.63 12.76 -1.75
C PRO A 344 -7.57 12.95 -2.96
N GLU A 345 -7.12 13.61 -4.03
CA GLU A 345 -7.88 13.72 -5.28
C GLU A 345 -8.21 12.34 -5.85
N MET A 346 -7.23 11.43 -5.91
CA MET A 346 -7.44 10.06 -6.39
C MET A 346 -8.27 9.21 -5.43
N GLN A 347 -8.11 9.40 -4.11
CA GLN A 347 -8.94 8.75 -3.09
C GLN A 347 -10.42 9.12 -3.29
N GLU A 348 -10.74 10.40 -3.51
CA GLU A 348 -12.13 10.82 -3.75
C GLU A 348 -12.73 10.15 -5.00
N LEU A 349 -11.95 9.99 -6.07
CA LEU A 349 -12.38 9.28 -7.27
C LEU A 349 -12.60 7.77 -7.01
N ARG A 350 -11.81 7.15 -6.14
CA ARG A 350 -11.97 5.74 -5.74
C ARG A 350 -13.15 5.54 -4.81
N ASP A 351 -13.37 6.46 -3.88
CA ASP A 351 -14.51 6.44 -2.96
C ASP A 351 -15.84 6.48 -3.72
N LYS A 352 -15.94 7.33 -4.76
CA LYS A 352 -17.11 7.39 -5.67
C LYS A 352 -17.41 6.08 -6.40
N LYS A 353 -16.44 5.15 -6.44
CA LYS A 353 -16.56 3.81 -7.04
C LYS A 353 -16.67 2.69 -5.99
N GLY A 354 -16.74 3.02 -4.69
CA GLY A 354 -16.75 2.03 -3.62
C GLY A 354 -15.40 1.30 -3.46
N GLU A 355 -14.33 1.99 -3.84
CA GLU A 355 -12.93 1.60 -3.65
C GLU A 355 -12.26 2.54 -2.63
N TYR A 356 -11.00 2.27 -2.26
CA TYR A 356 -10.28 3.01 -1.22
C TYR A 356 -8.80 3.15 -1.59
N GLY A 357 -8.07 4.05 -0.93
CA GLY A 357 -6.63 4.25 -1.17
C GLY A 357 -6.38 5.05 -2.47
N PRO A 358 -5.14 5.10 -2.98
CA PRO A 358 -3.92 4.59 -2.35
C PRO A 358 -3.58 5.36 -1.06
N ILE A 359 -2.62 4.87 -0.28
CA ILE A 359 -2.02 5.66 0.82
C ILE A 359 -0.58 6.07 0.49
N PRO A 360 -0.11 7.24 0.95
CA PRO A 360 1.31 7.57 0.86
C PRO A 360 2.11 6.73 1.85
N LEU A 361 3.27 6.24 1.43
CA LEU A 361 4.31 5.77 2.35
C LEU A 361 5.18 6.95 2.79
N PRO A 362 5.89 6.83 3.92
CA PRO A 362 6.89 7.83 4.31
C PRO A 362 7.91 8.09 3.19
N ILE A 363 8.41 9.33 3.14
CA ILE A 363 9.44 9.69 2.18
C ILE A 363 10.77 9.05 2.57
N PHE A 364 11.64 8.89 1.58
CA PHE A 364 13.05 8.63 1.82
C PHE A 364 13.92 9.54 0.96
N PHE A 365 15.15 9.77 1.41
CA PHE A 365 16.14 10.49 0.64
C PHE A 365 16.85 9.56 -0.32
N ASN A 366 16.85 9.92 -1.60
CA ASN A 366 17.53 9.19 -2.66
C ASN A 366 18.55 10.13 -3.33
N GLU A 367 19.67 10.33 -2.65
CA GLU A 367 20.70 11.28 -3.02
C GLU A 367 21.99 10.95 -2.27
N HIS A 368 23.12 11.54 -2.66
CA HIS A 368 24.42 11.42 -2.00
C HIS A 368 24.32 11.51 -0.48
N LYS A 369 25.24 10.84 0.23
CA LYS A 369 25.25 10.84 1.70
C LYS A 369 25.16 12.28 2.21
N PRO A 370 24.12 12.63 2.99
CA PRO A 370 23.88 14.00 3.36
C PRO A 370 24.93 14.46 4.37
N THR A 371 25.45 15.67 4.20
CA THR A 371 26.31 16.32 5.21
C THR A 371 25.46 16.77 6.39
N GLU A 372 26.04 16.91 7.58
CA GLU A 372 25.31 17.43 8.75
C GLU A 372 24.63 18.77 8.46
N THR A 373 25.30 19.66 7.73
CA THR A 373 24.75 20.95 7.33
C THR A 373 23.53 20.80 6.42
N SER A 374 23.60 19.90 5.45
CA SER A 374 22.47 19.64 4.54
C SER A 374 21.28 19.02 5.28
N LEU A 375 21.52 18.10 6.23
CA LEU A 375 20.47 17.53 7.08
C LEU A 375 19.83 18.60 7.97
N LYS A 376 20.61 19.48 8.58
CA LYS A 376 20.08 20.59 9.40
C LYS A 376 19.16 21.49 8.59
N ARG A 377 19.54 21.83 7.35
CA ARG A 377 18.72 22.62 6.43
C ARG A 377 17.45 21.87 6.03
N ALA A 378 17.55 20.62 5.60
CA ALA A 378 16.40 19.80 5.25
C ALA A 378 15.42 19.68 6.43
N ASN A 379 15.91 19.39 7.64
CA ASN A 379 15.08 19.30 8.83
C ASN A 379 14.43 20.62 9.23
N HIS A 380 15.09 21.76 9.00
CA HIS A 380 14.47 23.07 9.21
C HIS A 380 13.27 23.27 8.29
N GLU A 381 13.43 22.97 6.99
CA GLU A 381 12.35 23.07 6.02
C GLU A 381 11.21 22.09 6.29
N ILE A 382 11.53 20.85 6.65
CA ILE A 382 10.53 19.85 7.01
C ILE A 382 9.74 20.30 8.24
N LYS A 383 10.40 20.88 9.24
CA LYS A 383 9.68 21.46 10.41
C LYS A 383 8.76 22.59 9.99
N SER A 384 9.18 23.45 9.06
CA SER A 384 8.32 24.49 8.49
C SER A 384 7.08 23.89 7.81
N ILE A 385 7.27 22.88 6.96
CA ILE A 385 6.19 22.15 6.29
C ILE A 385 5.21 21.51 7.29
N ILE A 386 5.73 20.80 8.30
CA ILE A 386 4.91 20.14 9.33
C ILE A 386 4.19 21.16 10.22
N SER A 387 4.78 22.34 10.44
CA SER A 387 4.12 23.40 11.22
C SER A 387 2.91 23.99 10.50
N LEU A 388 2.89 23.93 9.17
CA LEU A 388 1.73 24.32 8.36
C LEU A 388 0.65 23.24 8.34
N ASN A 389 1.04 21.96 8.41
CA ASN A 389 0.11 20.85 8.52
C ASN A 389 0.71 19.68 9.32
N HIS A 390 0.23 19.49 10.55
CA HIS A 390 0.73 18.46 11.46
C HIS A 390 0.47 17.02 10.98
N ASP A 391 -0.49 16.81 10.07
CA ASP A 391 -0.80 15.49 9.51
C ASP A 391 0.35 14.95 8.62
N LEU A 392 1.32 15.81 8.27
CA LEU A 392 2.52 15.43 7.52
C LEU A 392 3.59 14.74 8.36
N LEU A 393 3.57 14.92 9.69
CA LEU A 393 4.57 14.38 10.61
C LEU A 393 4.93 12.90 10.36
N PRO A 394 3.98 11.95 10.25
CA PRO A 394 4.30 10.54 10.05
C PRO A 394 4.93 10.21 8.69
N TYR A 395 4.75 11.06 7.68
CA TYR A 395 5.33 10.82 6.35
C TYR A 395 6.76 11.36 6.22
N PHE A 396 7.09 12.40 6.98
CA PHE A 396 8.45 12.96 7.00
C PHE A 396 9.30 12.36 8.12
N TYR A 397 8.73 12.12 9.30
CA TYR A 397 9.42 11.54 10.46
C TYR A 397 8.68 10.28 10.93
N PRO A 398 8.77 9.16 10.20
CA PRO A 398 7.96 7.96 10.46
C PRO A 398 8.25 7.30 11.81
N LYS A 399 9.42 7.55 12.40
CA LYS A 399 9.83 7.01 13.70
C LYS A 399 9.48 7.95 14.86
N HIS A 400 8.92 9.12 14.57
CA HIS A 400 8.57 10.10 15.57
C HIS A 400 7.42 9.61 16.46
N THR A 401 7.62 9.69 17.77
CA THR A 401 6.56 9.45 18.76
C THR A 401 6.58 10.55 19.83
N LYS A 402 5.48 10.75 20.56
CA LYS A 402 5.42 11.75 21.63
C LYS A 402 6.49 11.54 22.71
N GLY A 403 6.92 10.29 22.94
CA GLY A 403 7.95 9.94 23.92
C GLY A 403 9.38 9.83 23.35
N SER A 404 9.53 9.83 22.03
CA SER A 404 10.83 9.74 21.34
C SER A 404 10.76 10.55 20.04
N PRO A 405 11.21 11.83 20.06
CA PRO A 405 11.12 12.72 18.91
C PRO A 405 12.21 12.40 17.88
N ASP A 406 12.12 11.23 17.26
CA ASP A 406 13.01 10.79 16.19
C ASP A 406 12.69 11.56 14.89
N GLN A 407 13.68 12.29 14.37
CA GLN A 407 13.61 13.08 13.13
C GLN A 407 14.42 12.43 11.99
N THR A 408 14.75 11.15 12.13
CA THR A 408 15.49 10.42 11.10
C THR A 408 14.61 10.10 9.92
N ILE A 409 15.21 10.24 8.73
CA ILE A 409 14.60 9.91 7.44
C ILE A 409 15.48 8.85 6.81
N PHE A 410 14.87 7.77 6.34
CA PHE A 410 15.60 6.73 5.64
C PHE A 410 16.31 7.32 4.42
N SER A 411 17.54 6.90 4.16
CA SER A 411 18.31 7.43 3.03
C SER A 411 19.03 6.32 2.27
N ILE A 412 18.98 6.42 0.94
CA ILE A 412 19.80 5.67 0.01
C ILE A 412 20.84 6.64 -0.56
N PRO A 413 22.13 6.42 -0.30
CA PRO A 413 23.18 7.23 -0.89
C PRO A 413 23.24 7.02 -2.41
N GLU A 414 23.13 8.10 -3.18
CA GLU A 414 23.36 8.12 -4.62
C GLU A 414 24.87 7.97 -4.90
N TYR A 415 25.21 7.00 -5.75
CA TYR A 415 26.58 6.76 -6.21
C TYR A 415 26.63 6.86 -7.74
N ALA A 416 27.70 7.46 -8.28
CA ALA A 416 28.00 7.48 -9.72
C ALA A 416 27.97 6.08 -10.37
N ILE A 417 28.22 5.05 -9.55
CA ILE A 417 28.16 3.63 -9.88
C ILE A 417 26.77 3.19 -10.38
N VAL A 418 25.71 3.81 -9.87
CA VAL A 418 24.34 3.50 -10.29
C VAL A 418 24.08 4.02 -11.70
N ALA A 419 24.66 5.18 -12.06
CA ALA A 419 24.59 5.72 -13.40
C ALA A 419 25.39 4.87 -14.41
N SER A 420 26.58 4.36 -14.04
CA SER A 420 27.36 3.48 -14.91
C SER A 420 26.68 2.13 -15.17
N ALA A 421 25.96 1.59 -14.19
CA ALA A 421 25.24 0.32 -14.33
C ALA A 421 24.10 0.38 -15.36
N ALA A 422 23.46 1.54 -15.53
CA ALA A 422 22.41 1.74 -16.53
C ALA A 422 22.93 1.55 -17.97
N PHE A 423 24.14 2.04 -18.27
CA PHE A 423 24.78 1.86 -19.59
C PHE A 423 25.04 0.39 -19.94
N GLU A 424 25.28 -0.43 -18.92
CA GLU A 424 25.54 -1.85 -19.09
C GLU A 424 24.27 -2.71 -19.03
N ARG A 425 23.08 -2.10 -18.86
CA ARG A 425 21.77 -2.77 -18.83
C ARG A 425 21.65 -3.87 -17.78
N ILE A 426 22.32 -3.68 -16.64
CA ILE A 426 22.29 -4.60 -15.50
C ILE A 426 21.95 -3.80 -14.25
N PRO A 427 20.94 -4.19 -13.45
CA PRO A 427 20.64 -3.53 -12.18
C PRO A 427 21.87 -3.43 -11.27
N ALA A 428 22.08 -2.25 -10.70
CA ALA A 428 23.27 -1.95 -9.90
C ALA A 428 23.44 -2.88 -8.68
N VAL A 429 22.33 -3.36 -8.11
CA VAL A 429 22.32 -4.33 -7.00
C VAL A 429 22.94 -5.69 -7.34
N PHE A 430 23.12 -6.04 -8.62
CA PHE A 430 23.83 -7.26 -9.03
C PHE A 430 25.34 -7.06 -9.17
N LYS A 431 25.80 -5.82 -9.28
CA LYS A 431 27.21 -5.49 -9.50
C LYS A 431 27.92 -5.04 -8.24
N HIS A 432 27.21 -4.34 -7.37
CA HIS A 432 27.80 -3.67 -6.22
C HIS A 432 27.12 -4.13 -4.94
N LYS A 433 27.90 -4.80 -4.09
CA LYS A 433 27.44 -5.27 -2.78
C LYS A 433 26.86 -4.12 -1.95
N THR A 434 27.52 -2.97 -1.92
CA THR A 434 27.02 -1.81 -1.16
C THR A 434 25.66 -1.33 -1.65
N VAL A 435 25.44 -1.28 -2.99
CA VAL A 435 24.12 -0.92 -3.54
C VAL A 435 23.09 -2.00 -3.22
N ASN A 436 23.48 -3.26 -3.25
CA ASN A 436 22.63 -4.37 -2.81
C ASN A 436 22.17 -4.20 -1.37
N ASP A 437 23.08 -3.90 -0.46
CA ASP A 437 22.80 -3.72 0.97
C ASP A 437 21.85 -2.54 1.19
N TYR A 438 22.05 -1.39 0.51
CA TYR A 438 21.15 -0.24 0.66
C TYR A 438 19.73 -0.49 0.17
N TYR A 439 19.56 -1.13 -0.99
CA TYR A 439 18.24 -1.45 -1.50
C TYR A 439 17.59 -2.60 -0.73
N LEU A 440 18.37 -3.51 -0.14
CA LEU A 440 17.87 -4.48 0.83
C LEU A 440 17.32 -3.76 2.07
N SER A 441 18.07 -2.81 2.62
CA SER A 441 17.60 -1.97 3.73
C SER A 441 16.36 -1.16 3.35
N LEU A 442 16.25 -0.65 2.12
CA LEU A 442 15.03 0.02 1.66
C LEU A 442 13.84 -0.95 1.64
N ALA A 443 14.04 -2.15 1.08
CA ALA A 443 13.00 -3.16 1.05
C ALA A 443 12.59 -3.56 2.47
N GLN A 444 13.55 -3.67 3.41
CA GLN A 444 13.29 -3.94 4.82
C GLN A 444 12.66 -2.76 5.56
N GLU A 445 12.93 -1.51 5.19
CA GLU A 445 12.29 -0.35 5.83
C GLU A 445 10.78 -0.34 5.51
N TYR A 446 10.41 -0.57 4.24
CA TYR A 446 9.04 -0.35 3.77
C TYR A 446 8.20 -1.61 3.57
N PHE A 447 8.80 -2.73 3.18
CA PHE A 447 8.05 -3.86 2.61
C PHE A 447 8.30 -5.19 3.30
N LEU A 448 9.52 -5.48 3.71
CA LEU A 448 9.95 -6.79 4.20
C LEU A 448 10.24 -6.76 5.69
N TYR A 449 10.02 -7.89 6.36
CA TYR A 449 10.63 -8.16 7.67
C TYR A 449 11.97 -8.85 7.48
N GLU A 450 12.85 -8.66 8.46
CA GLU A 450 14.13 -9.38 8.57
C GLU A 450 13.94 -10.88 8.77
#